data_AF-A0A1Q8QR25-F1
#
_entry.id   AF-A0A1Q8QR25-F1
#
_cell.length_a   1.000
_cell.length_b   1.000
_cell.length_c   1.000
_cell.angle_alpha   90.00
_cell.angle_beta   90.00
_cell.angle_gamma   90.00
#
_symmetry.space_group_name_H-M   'P 1'
#
loop_
_entity.id
_entity.type
_entity.pdbx_description
1 polymer ?
#
loop_
_entity_poly.entity_id
_entity_poly.type
_entity_poly.pdbx_seq_one_letter_code
_entity_poly.pdbx_strand_id
1 'polypeptide(L)'
;MQVQKKKPMGKLLAYGLGSAILFSCVYVFQDLLLTTSAKGGAYTILPIATVFLFSWVHGTFAGTLWEVLGVNAVKKASVTAPVAAPRKDTRPRATVNA
;
A
#
# COMPACT_ATOMS: atom_id res chain seq x y z
N MET A 1 -8.42 -18.02 22.39
CA MET A 1 -7.19 -17.23 22.64
C MET A 1 -7.27 -15.95 21.81
N GLN A 2 -7.70 -14.85 22.43
CA GLN A 2 -7.67 -13.52 21.79
C GLN A 2 -6.20 -13.07 21.74
N VAL A 3 -5.57 -13.20 20.58
CA VAL A 3 -4.22 -12.68 20.36
C VAL A 3 -4.33 -11.17 20.45
N GLN A 4 -3.95 -10.61 21.61
CA GLN A 4 -3.81 -9.17 21.82
C GLN A 4 -2.77 -8.65 20.83
N LYS A 5 -3.24 -8.26 19.64
CA LYS A 5 -2.41 -7.78 18.56
C LYS A 5 -1.90 -6.41 19.00
N LYS A 6 -0.66 -6.37 19.51
CA LYS A 6 0.02 -5.13 19.94
C LYS A 6 -0.23 -4.05 18.90
N LYS A 7 -0.80 -2.91 19.35
CA LYS A 7 -1.00 -1.73 18.50
C LYS A 7 0.33 -1.39 17.80
N PRO A 8 0.36 -1.14 16.49
CA PRO A 8 1.60 -0.92 15.73
C PRO A 8 2.20 0.47 16.00
N MET A 9 2.32 0.86 17.27
CA MET A 9 2.80 2.17 17.71
C MET A 9 4.20 2.50 17.18
N GLY A 10 5.08 1.50 17.08
CA GLY A 10 6.42 1.67 16.52
C GLY A 10 6.41 2.02 15.02
N LYS A 11 5.46 1.47 14.26
CA LYS A 11 5.29 1.84 12.85
C LYS A 11 4.77 3.27 12.72
N LEU A 12 3.79 3.64 13.56
CA LEU A 12 3.27 5.01 13.55
C LEU A 12 4.35 6.04 13.90
N LEU A 13 5.19 5.78 14.90
CA LEU A 13 6.28 6.69 15.25
C LEU A 13 7.30 6.82 14.10
N ALA A 14 7.65 5.69 13.46
CA ALA A 14 8.58 5.68 12.33
C ALA A 14 8.04 6.43 11.11
N TYR A 15 6.75 6.26 10.77
CA TYR A 15 6.14 6.98 9.64
C TYR A 15 5.80 8.44 9.97
N GLY A 16 5.47 8.75 11.21
CA GLY A 16 5.28 10.13 11.68
C GLY A 16 6.60 10.90 11.63
N LEU A 17 7.68 10.31 12.15
CA LEU A 17 9.02 10.88 12.05
C LEU A 17 9.49 10.97 10.60
N GLY A 18 9.23 9.93 9.79
CA GLY A 18 9.52 9.93 8.36
C GLY A 18 8.80 11.06 7.60
N SER A 19 7.52 11.31 7.92
CA SER A 19 6.76 12.43 7.33
C SER A 19 7.33 13.77 7.76
N ALA A 20 7.65 13.95 9.05
CA ALA A 20 8.24 15.19 9.55
C ALA A 20 9.61 15.50 8.89
N ILE A 21 10.46 14.49 8.73
CA ILE A 21 11.72 14.60 8.00
C ILE A 21 11.47 14.98 6.54
N LEU A 22 10.49 14.36 5.89
CA LEU A 22 10.18 14.65 4.48
C LEU A 22 9.71 16.09 4.27
N PHE A 23 8.77 16.56 5.10
CA PHE A 23 8.32 17.96 5.10
C PHE A 23 9.48 18.92 5.34
N SER A 24 10.35 18.61 6.30
CA SER A 24 11.53 19.42 6.61
C SER A 24 12.51 19.48 5.44
N CYS A 25 12.78 18.33 4.78
CA CYS A 25 13.61 18.27 3.58
C CYS A 25 13.05 19.15 2.46
N VAL A 26 11.76 19.05 2.15
CA VAL A 26 11.15 19.90 1.11
C VAL A 26 11.31 21.38 1.43
N TYR A 27 11.18 21.76 2.71
CA TYR A 27 11.35 23.15 3.14
C TYR A 27 12.80 23.63 2.99
N VAL A 28 13.79 22.80 3.34
CA VAL A 28 15.22 23.12 3.18
C VAL A 28 15.61 23.21 1.70
N PHE A 29 15.04 22.36 0.85
CA PHE A 29 15.32 22.34 -0.59
C PHE A 29 14.31 23.15 -1.43
N GLN A 30 13.51 24.01 -0.78
CA GLN A 30 12.46 24.81 -1.44
C GLN A 30 13.02 25.65 -2.58
N ASP A 31 14.13 26.36 -2.36
CA ASP A 31 14.72 27.23 -3.39
C ASP A 31 15.19 26.43 -4.60
N LEU A 32 15.74 25.24 -4.38
CA LEU A 32 16.14 24.32 -5.45
C LEU A 32 14.93 23.86 -6.24
N LEU A 33 13.84 23.48 -5.57
CA LEU A 33 12.59 23.04 -6.21
C LEU A 33 11.93 24.16 -7.01
N LEU A 34 11.85 25.37 -6.46
CA LEU A 34 11.25 26.52 -7.16
C LEU A 34 12.08 26.93 -8.38
N THR A 35 13.40 27.03 -8.22
CA THR A 35 14.29 27.43 -9.32
C THR A 35 14.36 26.38 -10.43
N THR A 36 14.36 25.08 -10.11
CA THR A 36 14.33 24.01 -11.13
C THR A 36 12.95 23.87 -11.79
N SER A 37 11.86 24.08 -11.04
CA SER A 37 10.50 24.11 -11.60
C SER A 37 10.32 25.26 -12.60
N ALA A 38 10.88 26.43 -12.29
CA ALA A 38 10.78 27.62 -13.15
C ALA A 38 11.60 27.51 -14.45
N LYS A 39 12.66 26.70 -14.48
CA LYS A 39 13.54 26.54 -15.66
C LYS A 39 12.93 25.68 -16.77
N GLY A 40 11.90 24.88 -16.48
CA GLY A 40 11.23 24.03 -17.47
C GLY A 40 12.12 22.93 -18.06
N GLY A 41 11.58 22.14 -18.99
CA GLY A 41 12.33 21.05 -19.65
C GLY A 41 12.64 19.88 -18.71
N ALA A 42 13.83 19.27 -18.85
CA ALA A 42 14.26 18.12 -18.05
C ALA A 42 14.31 18.41 -16.52
N TYR A 43 14.39 19.67 -16.12
CA TYR A 43 14.39 20.08 -14.71
C TYR A 43 13.03 19.91 -14.01
N THR A 44 11.95 19.71 -14.77
CA THR A 44 10.61 19.40 -14.24
C THR A 44 10.50 18.01 -13.62
N ILE A 45 11.46 17.11 -13.89
CA ILE A 45 11.50 15.78 -13.27
C ILE A 45 11.64 15.88 -11.75
N LEU A 46 12.38 16.88 -11.25
CA LEU A 46 12.66 17.04 -9.83
C LEU A 46 11.39 17.33 -8.99
N PRO A 47 10.55 18.34 -9.31
CA PRO A 47 9.30 18.57 -8.59
C PRO A 47 8.31 17.40 -8.75
N ILE A 48 8.27 16.74 -9.92
CA ILE A 48 7.42 15.56 -10.14
C ILE A 48 7.83 14.41 -9.20
N ALA A 49 9.12 14.08 -9.14
CA ALA A 49 9.62 13.04 -8.24
C ALA A 49 9.34 13.39 -6.77
N THR A 50 9.47 14.66 -6.40
CA THR A 50 9.20 15.15 -5.04
C THR A 50 7.75 14.91 -4.64
N VAL A 51 6.78 15.27 -5.48
CA VAL A 51 5.35 15.05 -5.15
C VAL A 51 4.99 13.57 -5.08
N PHE A 52 5.61 12.72 -5.90
CA PHE A 52 5.42 11.25 -5.81
C PHE A 52 5.98 10.68 -4.51
N LEU A 53 7.19 11.08 -4.13
CA LEU A 53 7.80 10.68 -2.86
C LEU A 53 6.93 11.12 -1.67
N PHE A 54 6.42 12.35 -1.75
CA PHE A 54 5.51 12.90 -0.75
C PHE A 54 4.22 12.10 -0.61
N SER A 55 3.58 11.79 -1.74
CA SER A 55 2.37 10.99 -1.80
C SER A 55 2.57 9.61 -1.17
N TRP A 56 3.69 8.94 -1.48
CA TRP A 56 4.01 7.65 -0.89
C TRP A 56 4.15 7.74 0.63
N VAL A 57 5.05 8.61 1.12
CA VAL A 57 5.36 8.70 2.55
C VAL A 57 4.14 9.15 3.35
N HIS A 58 3.43 10.18 2.87
CA HIS A 58 2.20 10.65 3.50
C HIS A 58 1.10 9.57 3.50
N GLY A 59 0.92 8.85 2.39
CA GLY A 59 -0.05 7.75 2.31
C GLY A 59 0.25 6.62 3.28
N THR A 60 1.54 6.29 3.46
CA THR A 60 1.96 5.24 4.41
C THR A 60 1.77 5.70 5.86
N PHE A 61 2.07 6.96 6.16
CA PHE A 61 1.75 7.57 7.44
C PHE A 61 0.25 7.54 7.73
N ALA A 62 -0.58 8.03 6.81
CA ALA A 62 -2.03 8.05 6.96
C ALA A 62 -2.59 6.64 7.24
N GLY A 63 -2.15 5.62 6.51
CA GLY A 63 -2.54 4.23 6.75
C GLY A 63 -2.21 3.76 8.18
N THR A 64 -0.99 4.02 8.66
CA THR A 64 -0.60 3.65 10.03
C THR A 64 -1.27 4.49 11.11
N LEU A 65 -1.61 5.75 10.82
CA LEU A 65 -2.40 6.62 11.69
C LEU A 65 -3.80 6.04 11.89
N TRP A 66 -4.49 5.68 10.80
CA TRP A 66 -5.80 5.04 10.85
C TRP A 66 -5.76 3.70 11.60
N GLU A 67 -4.74 2.87 11.40
CA GLU A 67 -4.56 1.61 12.15
C GLU A 67 -4.43 1.83 13.67
N VAL A 68 -3.70 2.86 14.11
CA VAL A 68 -3.54 3.17 15.54
C VAL A 68 -4.78 3.83 16.13
N LEU A 69 -5.49 4.66 15.35
CA LEU A 69 -6.81 5.19 15.72
C LEU A 69 -7.89 4.09 15.78
N GLY A 70 -7.57 2.87 15.35
CA GLY A 70 -8.45 1.70 15.44
C GLY A 70 -9.30 1.47 14.18
N VAL A 71 -9.21 2.36 13.18
CA VAL A 71 -9.84 2.18 11.87
C VAL A 71 -8.96 1.23 11.05
N ASN A 72 -9.21 -0.06 11.24
CA ASN A 72 -8.52 -1.11 10.51
C ASN A 72 -9.31 -1.47 9.24
N ALA A 73 -8.61 -1.59 8.11
CA ALA A 73 -9.20 -2.11 6.90
C ALA A 73 -9.78 -3.51 7.16
N VAL A 74 -11.03 -3.74 6.73
CA VAL A 74 -11.65 -5.06 6.77
C VAL A 74 -10.82 -5.97 5.88
N LYS A 75 -10.01 -6.86 6.48
CA LYS A 75 -9.35 -7.92 5.74
C LYS A 75 -10.44 -8.87 5.28
N LYS A 76 -10.97 -8.66 4.06
CA LYS A 76 -11.68 -9.73 3.36
C LYS A 76 -10.67 -10.86 3.26
N ALA A 77 -10.91 -11.95 4.00
CA ALA A 77 -10.16 -13.18 3.80
C ALA A 77 -10.22 -13.47 2.30
N SER A 78 -9.06 -13.63 1.67
CA SER A 78 -9.00 -14.24 0.34
C SER A 78 -9.65 -15.60 0.53
N VAL A 79 -10.91 -15.72 0.12
CA VAL A 79 -11.58 -17.01 0.05
C VAL A 79 -10.87 -17.70 -1.11
N THR A 80 -9.79 -18.42 -0.80
CA THR A 80 -9.35 -19.52 -1.64
C THR A 80 -10.52 -20.48 -1.63
N ALA A 81 -11.42 -20.33 -2.60
CA ALA A 81 -12.53 -21.25 -2.77
C ALA A 81 -11.90 -22.63 -2.88
N PRO A 82 -12.27 -23.60 -2.02
CA PRO A 82 -11.79 -24.96 -2.20
C PRO A 82 -12.19 -25.37 -3.61
N VAL A 83 -11.20 -25.72 -4.44
CA VAL A 83 -11.45 -26.34 -5.75
C VAL A 83 -12.34 -27.54 -5.47
N ALA A 84 -13.60 -27.46 -5.87
CA ALA A 84 -14.55 -28.54 -5.66
C ALA A 84 -13.96 -29.80 -6.27
N ALA A 85 -13.87 -30.88 -5.47
CA ALA A 85 -13.33 -32.14 -5.92
C ALA A 85 -14.03 -32.59 -7.23
N PRO A 86 -13.29 -33.14 -8.20
CA PRO A 86 -13.88 -33.57 -9.46
C PRO A 86 -15.01 -34.57 -9.18
N ARG A 87 -16.22 -34.21 -9.59
CA ARG A 87 -17.43 -35.02 -9.45
C ARG A 87 -17.18 -36.35 -10.18
N LYS A 88 -17.26 -37.48 -9.47
CA LYS A 88 -17.20 -38.81 -10.10
C LYS A 88 -18.32 -38.91 -11.14
N ASP A 89 -17.93 -39.09 -12.39
CA ASP A 89 -18.86 -39.30 -13.49
C ASP A 89 -19.44 -40.72 -13.37
N THR A 90 -20.69 -40.81 -12.91
CA THR A 90 -21.42 -42.08 -12.79
C THR A 90 -22.21 -42.43 -14.04
N ARG A 91 -22.00 -41.71 -15.16
CA ARG A 91 -22.75 -41.98 -16.38
C ARG A 91 -22.27 -43.30 -16.99
N PRO A 92 -23.17 -44.25 -17.30
CA PRO A 92 -22.79 -45.49 -17.96
C PRO A 92 -22.21 -45.14 -19.33
N ARG A 93 -20.93 -45.47 -19.53
CA ARG A 93 -20.25 -45.30 -20.81
C ARG A 93 -20.90 -46.27 -21.78
N ALA A 94 -21.64 -45.75 -22.76
CA ALA A 94 -22.14 -46.55 -23.86
C ALA A 94 -20.93 -47.10 -24.64
N THR A 95 -20.59 -48.36 -24.41
CA THR A 95 -19.67 -49.11 -25.27
C THR A 95 -20.47 -49.56 -26.48
N VAL A 96 -20.19 -48.99 -27.64
CA VAL A 96 -20.64 -49.56 -28.91
C VAL A 96 -19.87 -50.86 -29.11
N ASN A 97 -20.57 -52.00 -28.99
CA ASN A 97 -20.00 -53.30 -29.35
C ASN A 97 -19.88 -53.36 -30.87
N ALA A 98 -18.68 -53.69 -31.35
CA ALA A 98 -18.36 -53.98 -32.75
C ALA A 98 -18.70 -55.44 -33.07
#